data_AF-A0A7W3VJF7-F1
#
_entry.id   AF-A0A7W3VJF7-F1
#
_cell.length_a   1.000
_cell.length_b   1.000
_cell.length_c   1.000
_cell.angle_alpha   90.00
_cell.angle_beta   90.00
_cell.angle_gamma   90.00
#
_symmetry.space_group_name_H-M   'P 1'
#
loop_
_entity.id
_entity.type
_entity.pdbx_description
1 polymer ?
#
loop_
_entity_poly.entity_id
_entity_poly.type
_entity_poly.pdbx_seq_one_letter_code
_entity_poly.pdbx_strand_id
1 'polypeptide(L)'
;MNRVSSSEINLFPINESNHSQLLEIKKGGISYCVTSFERGVADEAVFDKIGYFAQRQDEVVGYFTLRPEGNFAHLDECCLLSTFGDQETIKALFAKIKAIGQANRYAYLLAWTITPFKSVFEQLGGQLSQVVPSEMIDQNRLAYYLTVVDEPWIDLPTAGLVCLKGDQVLLAYSKNKKAWYLPGGKIDPGENSQEALIREIEEELSLSLQPDRLSFLTRIVAPAYGEKKNIMMQQDCYLYDIKQDKIEVANEIGGVEYFSLAEYIQHQIPVPGVLKVFEFLTTKWK
;
A
#
# COMPACT_ATOMS: atom_id res chain seq x y z
N MET A 1 32.30 -3.64 -29.26
CA MET A 1 30.95 -4.23 -29.31
C MET A 1 30.57 -4.62 -27.89
N ASN A 2 29.78 -3.80 -27.22
CA ASN A 2 29.24 -4.14 -25.91
C ASN A 2 28.28 -5.33 -26.09
N ARG A 3 28.57 -6.46 -25.45
CA ARG A 3 27.59 -7.54 -25.32
C ARG A 3 26.48 -6.98 -24.43
N VAL A 4 25.35 -6.65 -25.05
CA VAL A 4 24.09 -6.42 -24.34
C VAL A 4 23.86 -7.63 -23.44
N SER A 5 23.69 -7.40 -22.14
CA SER A 5 23.43 -8.46 -21.18
C SER A 5 22.24 -9.27 -21.67
N SER A 6 22.32 -10.59 -21.61
CA SER A 6 21.23 -11.46 -22.05
C SER A 6 19.92 -11.18 -21.31
N SER A 7 19.90 -10.45 -20.20
CA SER A 7 18.73 -10.11 -19.36
C SER A 7 18.14 -8.71 -19.55
N GLU A 8 18.59 -7.93 -20.52
CA GLU A 8 18.03 -6.59 -20.74
C GLU A 8 16.58 -6.65 -21.23
N ILE A 9 15.68 -6.01 -20.48
CA ILE A 9 14.27 -5.81 -20.85
C ILE A 9 14.08 -4.38 -21.35
N ASN A 10 13.37 -4.22 -22.46
CA ASN A 10 12.89 -2.95 -22.99
C ASN A 10 11.38 -2.85 -22.82
N LEU A 11 10.87 -1.64 -22.64
CA LEU A 11 9.45 -1.39 -22.44
C LEU A 11 8.85 -0.68 -23.66
N PHE A 12 7.70 -1.18 -24.12
CA PHE A 12 6.95 -0.62 -25.24
C PHE A 12 5.52 -0.31 -24.80
N PRO A 13 5.02 0.93 -24.97
CA PRO A 13 3.68 1.29 -24.51
C PRO A 13 2.59 0.46 -25.18
N ILE A 14 1.62 0.02 -24.37
CA ILE A 14 0.38 -0.58 -24.86
C ILE A 14 -0.55 0.55 -25.29
N ASN A 15 -1.17 0.40 -26.47
CA ASN A 15 -2.11 1.34 -27.04
C ASN A 15 -3.09 0.62 -27.99
N GLU A 16 -4.02 1.34 -28.59
CA GLU A 16 -5.06 0.76 -29.46
C GLU A 16 -4.47 -0.05 -30.62
N SER A 17 -3.35 0.38 -31.20
CA SER A 17 -2.75 -0.26 -32.38
C SER A 17 -2.15 -1.64 -32.11
N ASN A 18 -1.80 -1.93 -30.84
CA ASN A 18 -1.18 -3.19 -30.44
C ASN A 18 -2.02 -3.97 -29.40
N HIS A 19 -3.30 -3.62 -29.25
CA HIS A 19 -4.22 -4.25 -28.30
C HIS A 19 -4.48 -5.74 -28.61
N SER A 20 -4.51 -6.15 -29.89
CA SER A 20 -4.68 -7.56 -30.26
C SER A 20 -3.55 -8.44 -29.74
N GLN A 21 -2.31 -7.93 -29.71
CA GLN A 21 -1.14 -8.62 -29.16
C GLN A 21 -1.27 -8.82 -27.64
N LEU A 22 -1.83 -7.84 -26.93
CA LEU A 22 -2.12 -7.96 -25.49
C LEU A 22 -3.10 -9.12 -25.23
N LEU A 23 -4.18 -9.19 -26.02
CA LEU A 23 -5.19 -10.25 -25.90
C LEU A 23 -4.61 -11.65 -26.19
N GLU A 24 -3.61 -11.75 -27.06
CA GLU A 24 -2.92 -13.01 -27.32
C GLU A 24 -2.05 -13.44 -26.14
N ILE A 25 -1.23 -12.52 -25.60
CA ILE A 25 -0.38 -12.81 -24.44
C ILE A 25 -1.23 -13.19 -23.21
N LYS A 26 -2.37 -12.52 -22.99
CA LYS A 26 -3.32 -12.85 -21.93
C LYS A 26 -3.80 -14.30 -21.94
N LYS A 27 -3.88 -14.94 -23.12
CA LYS A 27 -4.37 -16.33 -23.25
C LYS A 27 -3.33 -17.39 -22.88
N GLY A 28 -2.03 -17.08 -23.01
CA GLY A 28 -0.95 -18.05 -22.89
C GLY A 28 0.10 -17.75 -21.82
N GLY A 29 0.03 -16.58 -21.18
CA GLY A 29 0.98 -16.15 -20.15
C GLY A 29 0.61 -16.58 -18.74
N ILE A 30 1.60 -16.56 -17.85
CA ILE A 30 1.47 -16.75 -16.41
C ILE A 30 1.29 -15.36 -15.79
N SER A 31 0.13 -15.12 -15.20
CA SER A 31 -0.15 -13.89 -14.45
C SER A 31 0.32 -14.02 -13.00
N TYR A 32 1.25 -13.16 -12.60
CA TYR A 32 1.74 -13.05 -11.22
C TYR A 32 0.83 -12.16 -10.37
N CYS A 33 0.03 -11.31 -11.01
CA CYS A 33 -0.95 -10.46 -10.34
C CYS A 33 -2.37 -10.93 -10.59
N VAL A 34 -3.23 -10.66 -9.61
CA VAL A 34 -4.68 -10.79 -9.72
C VAL A 34 -5.31 -9.44 -9.42
N THR A 35 -6.47 -9.14 -9.99
CA THR A 35 -7.20 -7.91 -9.68
C THR A 35 -7.60 -7.89 -8.20
N SER A 36 -7.79 -6.72 -7.60
CA SER A 36 -8.18 -6.56 -6.18
C SER A 36 -9.63 -6.99 -5.87
N PHE A 37 -10.50 -7.13 -6.89
CA PHE A 37 -11.89 -7.52 -6.74
C PHE A 37 -12.29 -8.70 -7.64
N GLU A 38 -13.09 -9.62 -7.09
CA GLU A 38 -14.06 -10.37 -7.89
C GLU A 38 -15.19 -9.39 -8.26
N ARG A 39 -15.09 -8.70 -9.39
CA ARG A 39 -16.26 -8.11 -10.03
C ARG A 39 -16.23 -8.44 -11.50
N GLY A 40 -17.30 -9.09 -11.96
CA GLY A 40 -17.64 -9.24 -13.37
C GLY A 40 -18.01 -7.89 -13.99
N VAL A 41 -17.03 -7.01 -14.14
CA VAL A 41 -17.11 -5.82 -14.99
C VAL A 41 -16.00 -5.96 -16.01
N ALA A 42 -16.39 -5.81 -17.27
CA ALA A 42 -15.66 -6.16 -18.47
C ALA A 42 -14.25 -5.58 -18.56
N ASP A 43 -13.47 -6.19 -19.46
CA ASP A 43 -12.14 -5.86 -20.01
C ASP A 43 -11.90 -4.38 -20.44
N GLU A 44 -12.70 -3.39 -20.00
CA GLU A 44 -12.88 -2.10 -20.68
C GLU A 44 -12.02 -0.92 -20.19
N ALA A 45 -11.06 -1.09 -19.28
CA ALA A 45 -10.23 0.06 -18.83
C ALA A 45 -8.73 -0.21 -18.86
N VAL A 46 -8.21 -0.88 -19.89
CA VAL A 46 -6.75 -0.92 -20.12
C VAL A 46 -6.20 0.49 -20.43
N PHE A 47 -7.00 1.37 -21.03
CA PHE A 47 -6.57 2.72 -21.45
C PHE A 47 -6.51 3.76 -20.32
N ASP A 48 -7.17 3.51 -19.19
CA ASP A 48 -7.01 4.33 -17.98
C ASP A 48 -5.77 3.90 -17.17
N LYS A 49 -5.05 2.89 -17.65
CA LYS A 49 -3.84 2.34 -17.05
C LYS A 49 -2.61 2.69 -17.88
N ILE A 50 -1.48 2.77 -17.19
CA ILE A 50 -0.16 2.84 -17.82
C ILE A 50 0.27 1.41 -18.13
N GLY A 51 0.14 1.00 -19.39
CA GLY A 51 0.48 -0.35 -19.86
C GLY A 51 1.79 -0.41 -20.65
N TYR A 52 2.61 -1.43 -20.39
CA TYR A 52 3.81 -1.72 -21.18
C TYR A 52 3.91 -3.20 -21.51
N PHE A 53 4.28 -3.49 -22.77
CA PHE A 53 4.93 -4.75 -23.11
C PHE A 53 6.36 -4.74 -22.63
N ALA A 54 6.82 -5.89 -22.13
CA ALA A 54 8.20 -6.16 -21.81
C ALA A 54 8.79 -7.01 -22.94
N GLN A 55 9.92 -6.56 -23.49
CA GLN A 55 10.58 -7.20 -24.62
C GLN A 55 12.04 -7.45 -24.31
N ARG A 56 12.54 -8.63 -24.67
CA ARG A 56 13.93 -9.02 -24.52
C ARG A 56 14.45 -9.32 -25.92
N GLN A 57 15.49 -8.60 -26.35
CA GLN A 57 15.89 -8.58 -27.77
C GLN A 57 14.71 -8.20 -28.67
N ASP A 58 14.27 -9.09 -29.56
CA ASP A 58 13.16 -8.87 -30.49
C ASP A 58 11.87 -9.62 -30.11
N GLU A 59 11.84 -10.27 -28.94
CA GLU A 59 10.71 -11.08 -28.48
C GLU A 59 10.01 -10.45 -27.29
N VAL A 60 8.68 -10.34 -27.39
CA VAL A 60 7.85 -9.91 -26.25
C VAL A 60 7.81 -11.04 -25.23
N VAL A 61 8.28 -10.77 -24.02
CA VAL A 61 8.33 -11.75 -22.93
C VAL A 61 7.13 -11.65 -22.01
N GLY A 62 6.39 -10.54 -22.05
CA GLY A 62 5.24 -10.32 -21.18
C GLY A 62 4.71 -8.90 -21.23
N TYR A 63 3.87 -8.55 -20.25
CA TYR A 63 3.35 -7.20 -20.08
C TYR A 63 3.02 -6.91 -18.63
N PHE A 64 2.85 -5.63 -18.32
CA PHE A 64 2.24 -5.19 -17.05
C PHE A 64 1.40 -3.93 -17.24
N THR A 65 0.51 -3.68 -16.29
CA THR A 65 -0.27 -2.43 -16.23
C THR A 65 -0.21 -1.83 -14.83
N LEU A 66 -0.01 -0.53 -14.75
CA LEU A 66 -0.13 0.25 -13.53
C LEU A 66 -1.38 1.12 -13.56
N ARG A 67 -2.18 1.06 -12.51
CA ARG A 67 -3.31 1.97 -12.30
C ARG A 67 -2.95 3.00 -11.22
N PRO A 68 -2.82 4.29 -11.55
CA PRO A 68 -2.51 5.33 -10.57
C PRO A 68 -3.61 5.45 -9.51
N GLU A 69 -3.23 5.67 -8.25
CA GLU A 69 -4.14 5.94 -7.14
C GLU A 69 -3.52 6.97 -6.18
N GLY A 70 -3.92 8.23 -6.31
CA GLY A 70 -3.33 9.32 -5.54
C GLY A 70 -1.81 9.42 -5.74
N ASN A 71 -1.04 9.13 -4.71
CA ASN A 71 0.43 9.16 -4.73
C ASN A 71 1.09 7.78 -4.87
N PHE A 72 0.34 6.71 -5.12
CA PHE A 72 0.87 5.38 -5.38
C PHE A 72 0.23 4.80 -6.64
N ALA A 73 0.57 3.55 -7.00
CA ALA A 73 -0.11 2.85 -8.08
C ALA A 73 -0.36 1.38 -7.74
N HIS A 74 -1.45 0.85 -8.27
CA HIS A 74 -1.69 -0.58 -8.29
C HIS A 74 -0.94 -1.23 -9.44
N LEU A 75 -0.22 -2.32 -9.16
CA LEU A 75 0.20 -3.27 -10.19
C LEU A 75 -0.97 -4.23 -10.43
N ASP A 76 -1.88 -3.82 -11.32
CA ASP A 76 -3.13 -4.54 -11.58
C ASP A 76 -2.87 -5.85 -12.36
N GLU A 77 -1.95 -5.80 -13.33
CA GLU A 77 -1.61 -6.93 -14.20
C GLU A 77 -0.09 -7.00 -14.33
N CYS A 78 0.46 -8.21 -14.22
CA CYS A 78 1.87 -8.51 -14.45
C CYS A 78 1.95 -9.95 -14.94
N CYS A 79 2.27 -10.12 -16.21
CA CYS A 79 2.20 -11.40 -16.90
C CYS A 79 3.49 -11.64 -17.68
N LEU A 80 4.05 -12.85 -17.57
CA LEU A 80 5.14 -13.32 -18.42
C LEU A 80 4.67 -14.54 -19.21
N LEU A 81 5.08 -14.65 -20.46
CA LEU A 81 4.93 -15.88 -21.22
C LEU A 81 5.68 -17.01 -20.51
N SER A 82 5.13 -18.22 -20.53
CA SER A 82 5.61 -19.37 -19.75
C SER A 82 7.07 -19.74 -20.03
N THR A 83 7.58 -19.45 -21.23
CA THR A 83 8.98 -19.65 -21.63
C THR A 83 9.97 -18.68 -20.98
N PHE A 84 9.48 -17.60 -20.36
CA PHE A 84 10.29 -16.51 -19.79
C PHE A 84 10.06 -16.30 -18.28
N GLY A 85 9.51 -17.31 -17.59
CA GLY A 85 9.25 -17.29 -16.15
C GLY A 85 10.47 -17.52 -15.25
N ASP A 86 11.69 -17.37 -15.77
CA ASP A 86 12.92 -17.55 -14.98
C ASP A 86 13.17 -16.38 -14.01
N GLN A 87 13.92 -16.63 -12.94
CA GLN A 87 14.15 -15.62 -11.89
C GLN A 87 14.89 -14.37 -12.39
N GLU A 88 15.74 -14.48 -13.42
CA GLU A 88 16.49 -13.34 -13.95
C GLU A 88 15.54 -12.40 -14.72
N THR A 89 14.67 -12.97 -15.56
CA THR A 89 13.64 -12.21 -16.29
C THR A 89 12.65 -11.55 -15.34
N ILE A 90 12.18 -12.26 -14.30
CA ILE A 90 11.28 -11.68 -13.28
C ILE A 90 11.94 -10.48 -12.60
N LYS A 91 13.19 -10.61 -12.14
CA LYS A 91 13.93 -9.52 -11.48
C LYS A 91 14.10 -8.33 -12.42
N ALA A 92 14.49 -8.57 -13.68
CA ALA A 92 14.64 -7.51 -14.68
C ALA A 92 13.31 -6.78 -14.95
N LEU A 93 12.20 -7.52 -15.02
CA LEU A 93 10.88 -6.94 -15.25
C LEU A 93 10.47 -6.03 -14.08
N PHE A 94 10.59 -6.52 -12.85
CA PHE A 94 10.23 -5.74 -11.68
C PHE A 94 11.14 -4.52 -11.48
N ALA A 95 12.43 -4.59 -11.86
CA ALA A 95 13.29 -3.41 -11.89
C ALA A 95 12.75 -2.34 -12.85
N LYS A 96 12.23 -2.73 -14.02
CA LYS A 96 11.57 -1.79 -14.94
C LYS A 96 10.26 -1.24 -14.39
N ILE A 97 9.44 -2.07 -13.75
CA ILE A 97 8.20 -1.64 -13.09
C ILE A 97 8.51 -0.59 -12.00
N LYS A 98 9.53 -0.84 -11.17
CA LYS A 98 10.01 0.13 -10.17
C LYS A 98 10.45 1.45 -10.81
N ALA A 99 11.24 1.39 -11.89
CA ALA A 99 11.69 2.58 -12.62
C ALA A 99 10.52 3.42 -13.17
N ILE A 100 9.46 2.78 -13.71
CA ILE A 100 8.23 3.48 -14.10
C ILE A 100 7.56 4.14 -12.90
N GLY A 101 7.50 3.44 -11.75
CA GLY A 101 6.97 4.01 -10.51
C GLY A 101 7.75 5.22 -10.01
N GLN A 102 9.09 5.19 -10.11
CA GLN A 102 9.95 6.33 -9.79
C GLN A 102 9.69 7.51 -10.72
N ALA A 103 9.64 7.27 -12.04
CA ALA A 103 9.42 8.30 -13.04
C ALA A 103 8.08 9.01 -12.86
N ASN A 104 7.04 8.28 -12.46
CA ASN A 104 5.71 8.82 -12.13
C ASN A 104 5.60 9.35 -10.69
N ARG A 105 6.71 9.40 -9.95
CA ARG A 105 6.78 9.91 -8.57
C ARG A 105 5.87 9.17 -7.57
N TYR A 106 5.47 7.94 -7.86
CA TYR A 106 4.74 7.13 -6.88
C TYR A 106 5.57 6.91 -5.62
N ALA A 107 4.89 6.80 -4.48
CA ALA A 107 5.49 6.49 -3.20
C ALA A 107 5.83 5.00 -3.10
N TYR A 108 4.94 4.13 -3.58
CA TYR A 108 5.06 2.67 -3.57
C TYR A 108 4.15 2.06 -4.65
N LEU A 109 4.23 0.74 -4.82
CA LEU A 109 3.26 -0.03 -5.61
C LEU A 109 2.48 -0.99 -4.72
N LEU A 110 1.19 -1.16 -5.00
CA LEU A 110 0.34 -2.16 -4.36
C LEU A 110 0.03 -3.27 -5.36
N ALA A 111 0.48 -4.48 -5.07
CA ALA A 111 0.25 -5.64 -5.92
C ALA A 111 -0.61 -6.68 -5.20
N TRP A 112 -1.56 -7.27 -5.92
CA TRP A 112 -2.33 -8.41 -5.44
C TRP A 112 -1.87 -9.66 -6.16
N THR A 113 -1.70 -10.75 -5.43
CA THR A 113 -1.28 -12.04 -5.95
C THR A 113 -2.01 -13.18 -5.25
N ILE A 114 -1.66 -14.42 -5.58
CA ILE A 114 -2.14 -15.64 -4.93
C ILE A 114 -0.98 -16.40 -4.30
N THR A 115 -1.31 -17.31 -3.39
CA THR A 115 -0.35 -18.09 -2.59
C THR A 115 0.80 -18.73 -3.40
N PRO A 116 0.60 -19.29 -4.61
CA PRO A 116 1.67 -19.92 -5.37
C PRO A 116 2.77 -18.94 -5.81
N PHE A 117 2.45 -17.65 -5.93
CA PHE A 117 3.40 -16.61 -6.33
C PHE A 117 3.93 -15.80 -5.14
N LYS A 118 3.57 -16.15 -3.92
CA LYS A 118 4.02 -15.51 -2.66
C LYS A 118 5.53 -15.25 -2.65
N SER A 119 6.32 -16.28 -2.92
CA SER A 119 7.78 -16.21 -2.86
C SER A 119 8.40 -15.22 -3.86
N VAL A 120 7.74 -14.98 -4.99
CA VAL A 120 8.19 -14.00 -5.99
C VAL A 120 8.16 -12.59 -5.39
N PHE A 121 7.02 -12.20 -4.80
CA PHE A 121 6.87 -10.87 -4.21
C PHE A 121 7.77 -10.68 -2.98
N GLU A 122 7.95 -11.71 -2.17
CA GLU A 122 8.87 -11.66 -1.01
C GLU A 122 10.33 -11.50 -1.44
N GLN A 123 10.78 -12.22 -2.47
CA GLN A 123 12.13 -12.08 -3.03
C GLN A 123 12.39 -10.71 -3.66
N LEU A 124 11.34 -10.02 -4.08
CA LEU A 124 11.40 -8.66 -4.62
C LEU A 124 11.36 -7.58 -3.52
N GLY A 125 11.39 -7.99 -2.25
CA GLY A 125 11.34 -7.09 -1.09
C GLY A 125 9.93 -6.60 -0.77
N GLY A 126 8.89 -7.30 -1.23
CA GLY A 126 7.51 -6.97 -0.93
C GLY A 126 7.16 -7.19 0.53
N GLN A 127 6.49 -6.22 1.13
CA GLN A 127 5.92 -6.32 2.47
C GLN A 127 4.46 -6.80 2.37
N LEU A 128 4.15 -7.95 2.98
CA LEU A 128 2.78 -8.46 3.04
C LEU A 128 1.91 -7.48 3.84
N SER A 129 0.77 -7.11 3.25
CA SER A 129 -0.18 -6.13 3.78
C SER A 129 -1.49 -6.77 4.23
N GLN A 130 -1.94 -7.79 3.51
CA GLN A 130 -3.24 -8.43 3.74
C GLN A 130 -3.25 -9.85 3.19
N VAL A 131 -3.99 -10.73 3.87
CA VAL A 131 -4.34 -12.08 3.40
C VAL A 131 -5.85 -12.20 3.38
N VAL A 132 -6.41 -12.53 2.23
CA VAL A 132 -7.82 -12.88 2.06
C VAL A 132 -7.90 -14.39 1.81
N PRO A 133 -8.45 -15.17 2.77
CA PRO A 133 -8.58 -16.61 2.61
C PRO A 133 -9.46 -16.99 1.42
N SER A 134 -9.15 -18.12 0.79
CA SER A 134 -9.96 -18.75 -0.25
C SER A 134 -10.41 -20.14 0.20
N GLU A 135 -11.58 -20.59 -0.27
CA GLU A 135 -12.02 -21.98 -0.09
C GLU A 135 -11.19 -22.96 -0.94
N MET A 136 -10.56 -22.47 -2.00
CA MET A 136 -9.66 -23.26 -2.84
C MET A 136 -8.27 -23.36 -2.21
N ILE A 137 -7.70 -24.57 -2.20
CA ILE A 137 -6.38 -24.86 -1.65
C ILE A 137 -5.32 -24.01 -2.36
N ASP A 138 -4.45 -23.37 -1.57
CA ASP A 138 -3.36 -22.51 -2.05
C ASP A 138 -3.81 -21.39 -3.00
N GLN A 139 -5.00 -20.82 -2.79
CA GLN A 139 -5.51 -19.71 -3.58
C GLN A 139 -5.85 -18.49 -2.72
N ASN A 140 -5.27 -18.37 -1.52
CA ASN A 140 -5.43 -17.15 -0.72
C ASN A 140 -4.89 -15.98 -1.52
N ARG A 141 -5.65 -14.89 -1.54
CA ARG A 141 -5.24 -13.64 -2.19
C ARG A 141 -4.40 -12.83 -1.22
N LEU A 142 -3.26 -12.36 -1.70
CA LEU A 142 -2.23 -11.70 -0.90
C LEU A 142 -1.99 -10.31 -1.46
N ALA A 143 -2.02 -9.29 -0.62
CA ALA A 143 -1.67 -7.93 -0.99
C ALA A 143 -0.24 -7.61 -0.52
N TYR A 144 0.59 -7.05 -1.40
CA TYR A 144 1.97 -6.67 -1.11
C TYR A 144 2.22 -5.19 -1.40
N TYR A 145 2.90 -4.51 -0.48
CA TYR A 145 3.55 -3.23 -0.75
C TYR A 145 4.94 -3.44 -1.31
N LEU A 146 5.22 -2.88 -2.47
CA LEU A 146 6.52 -2.90 -3.13
C LEU A 146 7.13 -1.50 -3.12
N THR A 147 8.42 -1.40 -2.79
CA THR A 147 9.15 -0.14 -2.96
C THR A 147 9.27 0.18 -4.44
N VAL A 148 9.17 1.47 -4.80
CA VAL A 148 9.58 1.93 -6.13
C VAL A 148 11.08 2.20 -6.20
N VAL A 149 11.76 2.25 -5.06
CA VAL A 149 13.19 2.52 -4.96
C VAL A 149 14.00 1.23 -4.76
N ASP A 150 15.31 1.28 -4.95
CA ASP A 150 16.21 0.12 -4.83
C ASP A 150 16.71 -0.10 -3.39
N GLU A 151 16.08 0.56 -2.42
CA GLU A 151 16.26 0.30 -1.00
C GLU A 151 15.14 -0.62 -0.45
N PRO A 152 15.45 -1.49 0.53
CA PRO A 152 14.44 -2.25 1.24
C PRO A 152 13.59 -1.35 2.14
N TRP A 153 12.45 -1.88 2.57
CA TRP A 153 11.63 -1.26 3.62
C TRP A 153 12.43 -1.12 4.92
N ILE A 154 12.27 0.02 5.58
CA ILE A 154 12.81 0.33 6.90
C ILE A 154 11.62 0.57 7.83
N ASP A 155 11.55 -0.20 8.90
CA ASP A 155 10.49 -0.06 9.88
C ASP A 155 10.63 1.24 10.68
N LEU A 156 9.50 1.93 10.85
CA LEU A 156 9.33 3.08 11.71
C LEU A 156 8.31 2.74 12.80
N PRO A 157 8.76 2.50 14.03
CA PRO A 157 7.86 2.24 15.15
C PRO A 157 7.09 3.52 15.51
N THR A 158 5.76 3.41 15.59
CA THR A 158 4.87 4.50 15.95
C THR A 158 3.77 4.01 16.90
N ALA A 159 3.10 4.94 17.55
CA ALA A 159 1.88 4.68 18.31
C ALA A 159 0.74 5.56 17.78
N GLY A 160 -0.50 5.09 17.91
CA GLY A 160 -1.67 5.80 17.39
C GLY A 160 -2.87 5.69 18.31
N LEU A 161 -3.61 6.78 18.45
CA LEU A 161 -4.84 6.84 19.21
C LEU A 161 -6.02 6.47 18.32
N VAL A 162 -6.87 5.57 18.79
CA VAL A 162 -8.15 5.24 18.19
C VAL A 162 -9.25 5.67 19.15
N CYS A 163 -10.08 6.61 18.73
CA CYS A 163 -11.29 7.03 19.44
C CYS A 163 -12.48 6.86 18.52
N LEU A 164 -13.56 6.27 19.03
CA LEU A 164 -14.68 5.85 18.22
C LEU A 164 -15.95 6.59 18.60
N LYS A 165 -16.72 6.98 17.60
CA LYS A 165 -18.08 7.51 17.73
C LYS A 165 -18.98 6.80 16.75
N GLY A 166 -19.63 5.73 17.20
CA GLY A 166 -20.32 4.81 16.29
C GLY A 166 -19.32 4.08 15.39
N ASP A 167 -19.48 4.20 14.07
CA ASP A 167 -18.57 3.66 13.05
C ASP A 167 -17.49 4.66 12.61
N GLN A 168 -17.43 5.83 13.24
CA GLN A 168 -16.48 6.87 12.91
C GLN A 168 -15.23 6.81 13.80
N VAL A 169 -14.07 7.15 13.22
CA VAL A 169 -12.76 7.23 13.89
C VAL A 169 -12.35 8.70 14.00
N LEU A 170 -11.87 9.12 15.18
CA LEU A 170 -11.25 10.44 15.36
C LEU A 170 -9.91 10.50 14.62
N LEU A 171 -9.76 11.48 13.75
CA LEU A 171 -8.51 11.76 13.04
C LEU A 171 -8.04 13.19 13.33
N ALA A 172 -6.72 13.42 13.23
CA ALA A 172 -6.08 14.73 13.32
C ALA A 172 -5.54 15.17 11.96
N TYR A 173 -5.74 16.44 11.62
CA TYR A 173 -5.24 17.03 10.37
C TYR A 173 -3.84 17.60 10.56
N SER A 174 -2.84 17.03 9.87
CA SER A 174 -1.48 17.56 9.88
C SER A 174 -1.35 18.73 8.89
N LYS A 175 -0.98 19.92 9.36
CA LYS A 175 -0.71 21.09 8.49
C LYS A 175 0.47 20.84 7.55
N ASN A 176 1.46 20.09 8.02
CA ASN A 176 2.69 19.75 7.30
C ASN A 176 2.40 18.76 6.16
N LYS A 177 1.70 17.66 6.47
CA LYS A 177 1.40 16.60 5.49
C LYS A 177 0.15 16.87 4.66
N LYS A 178 -0.69 17.84 5.07
CA LYS A 178 -1.96 18.22 4.44
C LYS A 178 -2.93 17.06 4.26
N ALA A 179 -3.02 16.20 5.28
CA ALA A 179 -3.95 15.08 5.30
C ALA A 179 -4.34 14.74 6.74
N TRP A 180 -5.33 13.86 6.85
CA TRP A 180 -5.90 13.38 8.11
C TRP A 180 -5.30 12.01 8.49
N TYR A 181 -4.84 11.89 9.73
CA TYR A 181 -4.14 10.72 10.29
C TYR A 181 -4.77 10.29 11.60
N LEU A 182 -4.42 9.09 12.07
CA LEU A 182 -4.55 8.80 13.49
C LEU A 182 -3.66 9.76 14.28
N PRO A 183 -4.19 10.44 15.32
CA PRO A 183 -3.36 11.18 16.26
C PRO A 183 -2.31 10.27 16.91
N GLY A 184 -1.15 10.83 17.23
CA GLY A 184 0.02 10.08 17.72
C GLY A 184 1.21 10.17 16.78
N GLY A 185 2.31 9.50 17.14
CA GLY A 185 3.57 9.72 16.45
C GLY A 185 4.62 8.65 16.69
N LYS A 186 5.89 9.06 16.58
CA LYS A 186 7.04 8.15 16.63
C LYS A 186 7.30 7.69 18.06
N ILE A 187 7.79 6.47 18.20
CA ILE A 187 8.28 5.97 19.49
C ILE A 187 9.75 6.39 19.61
N ASP A 188 10.04 7.24 20.59
CA ASP A 188 11.39 7.72 20.82
C ASP A 188 12.24 6.71 21.61
N PRO A 189 13.58 6.78 21.51
CA PRO A 189 14.46 5.87 22.25
C PRO A 189 14.24 5.94 23.75
N GLY A 190 13.89 4.80 24.36
CA GLY A 190 13.66 4.66 25.79
C GLY A 190 12.19 4.66 26.20
N GLU A 191 11.27 4.94 25.28
CA GLU A 191 9.82 4.84 25.52
C GLU A 191 9.26 3.50 25.04
N ASN A 192 8.22 3.01 25.70
CA ASN A 192 7.31 2.03 25.12
C ASN A 192 6.21 2.71 24.30
N SER A 193 5.44 1.94 23.51
CA SER A 193 4.42 2.49 22.62
C SER A 193 3.29 3.23 23.35
N GLN A 194 2.95 2.82 24.57
CA GLN A 194 1.94 3.51 25.38
C GLN A 194 2.47 4.85 25.92
N GLU A 195 3.71 4.90 26.39
CA GLU A 195 4.37 6.13 26.84
C GLU A 195 4.48 7.16 25.70
N ALA A 196 4.96 6.71 24.54
CA ALA A 196 5.05 7.53 23.34
C ALA A 196 3.68 8.08 22.95
N LEU A 197 2.62 7.25 22.99
CA LEU A 197 1.27 7.72 22.67
C LEU A 197 0.79 8.81 23.63
N ILE A 198 1.01 8.65 24.93
CA ILE A 198 0.58 9.65 25.92
C ILE A 198 1.28 10.98 25.65
N ARG A 199 2.60 10.96 25.42
CA ARG A 199 3.38 12.16 25.09
C ARG A 199 2.87 12.83 23.82
N GLU A 200 2.76 12.09 22.72
CA GLU A 200 2.34 12.63 21.43
C GLU A 200 0.94 13.25 21.49
N ILE A 201 -0.01 12.61 22.19
CA ILE A 201 -1.37 13.15 22.32
C ILE A 201 -1.43 14.38 23.21
N GLU A 202 -0.59 14.46 24.25
CA GLU A 202 -0.44 15.69 25.03
C GLU A 202 0.12 16.83 24.14
N GLU A 203 1.12 16.55 23.29
CA GLU A 203 1.74 17.53 22.39
C GLU A 203 0.84 17.98 21.23
N GLU A 204 0.08 17.07 20.63
CA GLU A 204 -0.76 17.34 19.45
C GLU A 204 -2.13 17.90 19.83
N LEU A 205 -2.73 17.39 20.90
CA LEU A 205 -4.15 17.58 21.24
C LEU A 205 -4.38 18.19 22.63
N SER A 206 -3.30 18.52 23.37
CA SER A 206 -3.37 19.02 24.75
C SER A 206 -4.26 18.15 25.65
N LEU A 207 -4.26 16.84 25.38
CA LEU A 207 -5.14 15.87 26.02
C LEU A 207 -4.30 14.90 26.86
N SER A 208 -4.50 14.94 28.17
CA SER A 208 -3.80 14.03 29.08
C SER A 208 -4.50 12.67 29.15
N LEU A 209 -3.91 11.67 28.53
CA LEU A 209 -4.42 10.30 28.51
C LEU A 209 -4.07 9.57 29.80
N GLN A 210 -5.07 8.90 30.39
CA GLN A 210 -4.85 8.06 31.58
C GLN A 210 -4.34 6.67 31.16
N PRO A 211 -3.16 6.22 31.61
CA PRO A 211 -2.57 4.95 31.19
C PRO A 211 -3.48 3.73 31.42
N ASP A 212 -4.22 3.69 32.53
CA ASP A 212 -5.11 2.60 32.91
C ASP A 212 -6.37 2.49 32.04
N ARG A 213 -6.68 3.53 31.25
CA ARG A 213 -7.80 3.56 30.30
C ARG A 213 -7.39 3.23 28.88
N LEU A 214 -6.10 3.16 28.57
CA LEU A 214 -5.62 2.77 27.25
C LEU A 214 -5.68 1.25 27.08
N SER A 215 -6.37 0.82 26.03
CA SER A 215 -6.47 -0.60 25.68
C SER A 215 -5.78 -0.84 24.34
N PHE A 216 -4.77 -1.70 24.30
CA PHE A 216 -4.15 -2.08 23.03
C PHE A 216 -5.19 -2.71 22.10
N LEU A 217 -5.33 -2.15 20.90
CA LEU A 217 -6.32 -2.58 19.92
C LEU A 217 -5.71 -3.54 18.90
N THR A 218 -4.66 -3.09 18.21
CA THR A 218 -3.96 -3.84 17.16
C THR A 218 -2.67 -3.15 16.78
N ARG A 219 -1.77 -3.86 16.07
CA ARG A 219 -0.70 -3.24 15.29
C ARG A 219 -1.12 -3.17 13.82
N ILE A 220 -0.99 -1.99 13.22
CA ILE A 220 -1.15 -1.81 11.77
C ILE A 220 0.20 -1.61 11.10
N VAL A 221 0.31 -2.06 9.85
CA VAL A 221 1.53 -1.97 9.04
C VAL A 221 1.17 -1.36 7.69
N ALA A 222 1.81 -0.25 7.34
CA ALA A 222 1.55 0.44 6.08
C ALA A 222 2.74 1.36 5.68
N PRO A 223 2.91 1.69 4.39
CA PRO A 223 3.87 2.70 3.97
C PRO A 223 3.63 4.02 4.71
N ALA A 224 4.67 4.59 5.29
CA ALA A 224 4.57 5.81 6.08
C ALA A 224 4.35 7.01 5.14
N TYR A 225 3.12 7.51 5.11
CA TYR A 225 2.76 8.61 4.24
C TYR A 225 3.54 9.89 4.60
N GLY A 226 4.07 10.55 3.58
CA GLY A 226 4.82 11.80 3.71
C GLY A 226 6.27 11.60 4.17
N GLU A 227 6.69 10.36 4.43
CA GLU A 227 8.08 10.01 4.73
C GLU A 227 8.85 9.61 3.44
N LYS A 228 10.09 9.13 3.59
CA LYS A 228 10.86 8.56 2.48
C LYS A 228 10.14 7.33 1.90
N LYS A 229 10.38 7.05 0.61
CA LYS A 229 9.66 6.03 -0.20
C LYS A 229 9.87 4.57 0.22
N ASN A 230 10.67 4.32 1.26
CA ASN A 230 10.95 3.00 1.79
C ASN A 230 10.71 2.92 3.30
N ILE A 231 9.94 3.84 3.89
CA ILE A 231 9.59 3.76 5.31
C ILE A 231 8.28 3.00 5.48
N MET A 232 8.32 1.95 6.30
CA MET A 232 7.18 1.13 6.67
C MET A 232 6.77 1.49 8.11
N MET A 233 5.61 2.09 8.28
CA MET A 233 5.07 2.40 9.59
C MET A 233 4.62 1.10 10.29
N GLN A 234 5.05 0.94 11.55
CA GLN A 234 4.64 -0.12 12.45
C GLN A 234 3.90 0.53 13.62
N GLN A 235 2.60 0.76 13.49
CA GLN A 235 1.83 1.55 14.46
C GLN A 235 1.08 0.67 15.45
N ASP A 236 1.42 0.79 16.73
CA ASP A 236 0.60 0.26 17.82
C ASP A 236 -0.59 1.17 18.07
N CYS A 237 -1.79 0.67 17.81
CA CYS A 237 -3.03 1.41 17.98
C CYS A 237 -3.65 1.09 19.34
N TYR A 238 -4.01 2.13 20.09
CA TYR A 238 -4.70 2.00 21.38
C TYR A 238 -6.09 2.64 21.31
N LEU A 239 -7.08 1.92 21.83
CA LEU A 239 -8.43 2.44 22.02
C LEU A 239 -8.48 3.29 23.28
N TYR A 240 -9.11 4.46 23.18
CA TYR A 240 -9.41 5.32 24.31
C TYR A 240 -10.79 5.99 24.14
N ASP A 241 -11.61 5.95 25.18
CA ASP A 241 -12.88 6.66 25.22
C ASP A 241 -12.64 8.10 25.70
N ILE A 242 -12.62 9.06 24.77
CA ILE A 242 -12.59 10.49 25.08
C ILE A 242 -14.01 10.89 25.47
N LYS A 243 -14.23 11.09 26.77
CA LYS A 243 -15.56 11.41 27.31
C LYS A 243 -15.91 12.88 27.08
N GLN A 244 -16.07 13.65 28.16
CA GLN A 244 -16.27 15.10 28.11
C GLN A 244 -14.94 15.87 28.05
N ASP A 245 -13.83 15.16 27.83
CA ASP A 245 -12.50 15.73 27.78
C ASP A 245 -12.43 16.70 26.58
N LYS A 246 -12.05 17.95 26.84
CA LYS A 246 -11.98 18.97 25.80
C LYS A 246 -10.71 18.75 24.99
N ILE A 247 -10.86 18.51 23.69
CA ILE A 247 -9.71 18.46 22.77
C ILE A 247 -9.36 19.89 22.38
N GLU A 248 -8.11 20.29 22.63
CA GLU A 248 -7.58 21.58 22.19
C GLU A 248 -6.42 21.32 21.24
N VAL A 249 -6.63 21.63 19.96
CA VAL A 249 -5.63 21.42 18.93
C VAL A 249 -4.42 22.31 19.17
N ALA A 250 -3.23 21.72 19.21
CA ALA A 250 -1.96 22.43 19.40
C ALA A 250 -1.01 22.25 18.21
N ASN A 251 0.03 23.09 18.17
CA ASN A 251 1.19 22.95 17.30
C ASN A 251 0.84 22.74 15.80
N GLU A 252 1.28 21.61 15.25
CA GLU A 252 1.22 21.25 13.83
C GLU A 252 -0.15 20.71 13.37
N ILE A 253 -1.05 20.43 14.31
CA ILE A 253 -2.39 19.95 14.00
C ILE A 253 -3.29 21.15 13.65
N GLY A 254 -4.09 21.01 12.60
CA GLY A 254 -5.02 22.03 12.11
C GLY A 254 -6.48 21.80 12.49
N GLY A 255 -6.81 20.60 12.98
CA GLY A 255 -8.16 20.21 13.37
C GLY A 255 -8.24 18.75 13.79
N VAL A 256 -9.31 18.40 14.49
CA VAL A 256 -9.72 17.02 14.76
C VAL A 256 -11.15 16.80 14.30
N GLU A 257 -11.44 15.65 13.71
CA GLU A 257 -12.77 15.32 13.23
C GLU A 257 -13.00 13.80 13.21
N TYR A 258 -14.25 13.38 13.35
CA TYR A 258 -14.66 11.98 13.26
C TYR A 258 -15.08 11.66 11.83
N PHE A 259 -14.51 10.61 11.24
CA PHE A 259 -14.84 10.16 9.90
C PHE A 259 -15.33 8.72 9.89
N SER A 260 -16.42 8.47 9.18
CA SER A 260 -16.69 7.11 8.67
C SER A 260 -15.72 6.78 7.54
N LEU A 261 -15.56 5.49 7.23
CA LEU A 261 -14.73 5.07 6.08
C LEU A 261 -15.20 5.73 4.78
N ALA A 262 -16.52 5.79 4.56
CA ALA A 262 -17.10 6.34 3.34
C ALA A 262 -16.80 7.84 3.16
N GLU A 263 -16.97 8.62 4.23
CA GLU A 263 -16.65 10.06 4.22
C GLU A 263 -15.14 10.29 4.00
N TYR A 264 -14.30 9.49 4.66
CA TYR A 264 -12.85 9.60 4.56
C TYR A 264 -12.36 9.38 3.13
N ILE A 265 -12.75 8.27 2.49
CA ILE A 265 -12.29 7.95 1.12
C ILE A 265 -12.86 8.88 0.06
N GLN A 266 -14.04 9.48 0.30
CA GLN A 266 -14.68 10.33 -0.70
C GLN A 266 -14.08 11.74 -0.73
N HIS A 267 -13.65 12.26 0.42
CA HIS A 267 -13.31 13.68 0.56
C HIS A 267 -11.87 13.95 0.99
N GLN A 268 -11.13 12.92 1.42
CA GLN A 268 -9.77 13.08 1.94
C GLN A 268 -8.74 12.29 1.14
N ILE A 269 -7.47 12.62 1.36
CA ILE A 269 -6.37 11.80 0.85
C ILE A 269 -6.35 10.48 1.65
N PRO A 270 -6.48 9.32 1.00
CA PRO A 270 -6.57 8.04 1.68
C PRO A 270 -5.19 7.62 2.22
N VAL A 271 -4.89 8.00 3.46
CA VAL A 271 -3.63 7.62 4.10
C VAL A 271 -3.63 6.12 4.38
N PRO A 272 -2.62 5.35 3.94
CA PRO A 272 -2.58 3.89 4.07
C PRO A 272 -2.78 3.38 5.51
N GLY A 273 -2.15 4.04 6.49
CA GLY A 273 -2.31 3.69 7.91
C GLY A 273 -3.75 3.86 8.41
N VAL A 274 -4.43 4.94 8.02
CA VAL A 274 -5.84 5.16 8.41
C VAL A 274 -6.75 4.10 7.79
N LEU A 275 -6.54 3.77 6.51
CA LEU A 275 -7.28 2.71 5.83
C LEU A 275 -7.11 1.35 6.55
N LYS A 276 -5.92 1.05 7.07
CA LYS A 276 -5.68 -0.17 7.84
C LYS A 276 -6.46 -0.24 9.15
N VAL A 277 -6.70 0.89 9.82
CA VAL A 277 -7.59 0.92 10.99
C VAL A 277 -9.03 0.62 10.59
N PHE A 278 -9.54 1.27 9.55
CA PHE A 278 -10.90 0.97 9.07
C PHE A 278 -11.05 -0.49 8.61
N GLU A 279 -10.05 -1.05 7.93
CA GLU A 279 -10.02 -2.48 7.55
C GLU A 279 -10.12 -3.38 8.79
N PHE A 280 -9.34 -3.07 9.84
CA PHE A 280 -9.40 -3.83 11.09
C PHE A 280 -10.76 -3.74 11.78
N LEU A 281 -11.33 -2.54 11.89
CA LEU A 281 -12.62 -2.32 12.55
C LEU A 281 -13.76 -3.00 11.78
N THR A 282 -13.73 -2.99 10.45
CA THR A 282 -14.78 -3.61 9.60
C THR A 282 -14.72 -5.13 9.55
N THR A 283 -13.55 -5.74 9.77
CA THR A 283 -13.39 -7.20 9.78
C THR A 283 -13.73 -7.83 11.13
N LYS A 284 -13.55 -7.09 12.24
CA LYS A 284 -13.84 -7.58 13.60
C LYS A 284 -15.29 -7.41 14.05
N TRP A 285 -16.04 -6.51 13.41
CA TRP A 285 -17.41 -6.14 13.81
C TRP A 285 -18.50 -6.60 12.81
N LYS A 286 -18.15 -7.54 11.93
CA LYS A 286 -19.11 -8.41 11.24
C LYS A 286 -19.24 -9.73 11.98
#